data_AF-A0A3G8H4G0-F1
#
_entry.id   AF-A0A3G8H4G0-F1
#
_cell.length_a   1.000
_cell.length_b   1.000
_cell.length_c   1.000
_cell.angle_alpha   90.00
_cell.angle_beta   90.00
_cell.angle_gamma   90.00
#
_symmetry.space_group_name_H-M   'P 1'
#
loop_
_entity.id
_entity.type
_entity.pdbx_description
1 polymer ?
#
loop_
_entity_poly.entity_id
_entity_poly.type
_entity_poly.pdbx_seq_one_letter_code
_entity_poly.pdbx_strand_id
1 'polypeptide(L)'
;MTGILNGLAYVGAFIYSLISYTRLQTRIKTATDGWLDMIAADFFGNALLRAANQSDESFRARILINIFRERATRAGLIRILQDLTGRTPIVVEPTRPADTGSYGGPLIGYGVAGAYGSMLMPFQAFVTAFRPTGSGIPLIAGYGVSTGGYSQPSRASYASLSMIQGSVTDADIYAAIDSVKPVATIVWARISS
;
A
#
# COMPACT_ATOMS: atom_id res chain seq x y z
N MET A 1 15.93 -36.33 47.61
CA MET A 1 16.49 -34.97 47.39
C MET A 1 16.53 -34.53 45.91
N THR A 2 16.22 -35.40 44.95
CA THR A 2 16.22 -35.08 43.50
C THR A 2 15.01 -34.25 43.04
N GLY A 3 13.83 -34.43 43.64
CA GLY A 3 12.61 -33.72 43.25
C GLY A 3 12.63 -32.20 43.47
N ILE A 4 13.21 -31.73 44.58
CA ILE A 4 13.33 -30.29 44.88
C ILE A 4 14.28 -29.60 43.90
N LEU A 5 15.44 -30.23 43.63
CA LEU A 5 16.43 -29.69 42.70
C LEU A 5 15.88 -29.66 41.26
N ASN A 6 15.17 -30.70 40.84
CA ASN A 6 14.49 -30.74 39.55
C ASN A 6 13.38 -29.68 39.44
N GLY A 7 12.60 -29.44 40.50
CA GLY A 7 11.58 -28.41 40.54
C GLY A 7 12.17 -27.00 40.35
N LEU A 8 13.24 -26.67 41.08
CA LEU A 8 13.95 -25.39 40.94
C LEU A 8 14.58 -25.22 39.55
N ALA A 9 15.18 -26.28 39.00
CA ALA A 9 15.74 -26.27 37.65
C ALA A 9 14.66 -26.05 36.59
N TYR A 10 13.49 -26.67 36.74
CA TYR A 10 12.36 -26.51 35.81
C TYR A 10 11.82 -25.07 35.82
N VAL A 11 11.64 -24.47 37.00
CA VAL A 11 11.20 -23.08 37.13
C VAL A 11 12.22 -22.12 36.50
N GLY A 12 13.52 -22.32 36.76
CA GLY A 12 14.58 -21.52 36.15
C GLY A 12 14.60 -21.63 34.62
N ALA A 13 14.48 -22.84 34.08
CA ALA A 13 14.41 -23.08 32.65
C ALA A 13 13.17 -22.43 32.01
N PHE A 14 12.01 -22.53 32.66
CA PHE A 14 10.78 -21.89 32.22
C PHE A 14 10.91 -20.36 32.15
N ILE A 15 11.40 -19.72 33.23
CA ILE A 15 11.60 -18.26 33.26
C ILE A 15 12.58 -17.82 32.15
N TYR A 16 13.68 -18.55 31.97
CA TYR A 16 14.63 -18.24 30.91
C TYR A 16 14.01 -18.38 29.50
N SER A 17 13.19 -19.42 29.28
CA SER A 17 12.45 -19.59 28.03
C SER A 17 11.49 -18.43 27.77
N LEU A 18 10.83 -17.91 28.81
CA LEU A 18 9.92 -16.77 28.71
C LEU A 18 10.67 -15.47 28.38
N ILE A 19 11.82 -15.24 29.02
CA ILE A 19 12.68 -14.07 28.75
C ILE A 19 13.21 -14.12 27.32
N SER A 20 13.70 -15.28 26.87
CA SER A 20 14.23 -15.44 25.52
C SER A 20 13.15 -15.27 24.45
N TYR A 21 11.94 -15.80 24.69
CA TYR A 21 10.77 -15.55 23.84
C TYR A 21 10.41 -14.06 23.79
N THR A 22 10.23 -13.41 24.95
CA THR A 22 9.85 -11.99 25.03
C THR A 22 10.86 -11.11 24.32
N ARG A 23 12.16 -11.40 24.44
CA ARG A 23 13.23 -10.69 23.73
C ARG A 23 13.01 -10.68 22.22
N LEU A 24 12.59 -11.80 21.63
CA LEU A 24 12.30 -11.88 20.19
C LEU A 24 11.10 -11.00 19.79
N GLN A 25 10.12 -10.84 20.68
CA GLN A 25 8.94 -10.03 20.41
C GLN A 25 9.22 -8.51 20.46
N THR A 26 10.31 -8.08 21.10
CA THR A 26 10.71 -6.65 21.19
C THR A 26 11.32 -6.05 19.91
N ARG A 27 11.43 -6.83 18.83
CA ARG A 27 12.08 -6.41 17.58
C ARG A 27 11.18 -6.76 16.41
N ILE A 28 10.88 -5.78 15.57
CA ILE A 28 10.01 -5.93 14.38
C ILE A 28 10.44 -7.09 13.46
N LYS A 29 11.74 -7.38 13.37
CA LYS A 29 12.28 -8.45 12.53
C LYS A 29 11.93 -9.86 13.03
N THR A 30 11.69 -10.01 14.33
CA THR A 30 11.51 -11.32 14.99
C THR A 30 10.16 -11.47 15.68
N ALA A 31 9.40 -10.38 15.83
CA ALA A 31 8.06 -10.43 16.40
C ALA A 31 7.10 -11.24 15.53
N THR A 32 6.22 -12.01 16.18
CA THR A 32 5.22 -12.87 15.55
C THR A 32 3.83 -12.63 16.12
N ASP A 33 2.80 -13.04 15.39
CA ASP A 33 1.40 -13.02 15.83
C ASP A 33 0.99 -11.63 16.37
N GLY A 34 0.19 -11.60 17.44
CA GLY A 34 -0.36 -10.37 18.03
C GLY A 34 0.69 -9.35 18.46
N TRP A 35 1.94 -9.74 18.73
CA TRP A 35 3.02 -8.79 19.03
C TRP A 35 3.38 -7.94 17.81
N LEU A 36 3.36 -8.55 16.62
CA LEU A 36 3.59 -7.83 15.38
C LEU A 36 2.43 -6.86 15.07
N ASP A 37 1.19 -7.22 15.45
CA ASP A 37 0.03 -6.34 15.37
C ASP A 37 0.13 -5.14 16.34
N MET A 38 0.61 -5.37 17.56
CA MET A 38 0.88 -4.29 18.51
C MET A 38 1.95 -3.32 17.98
N ILE A 39 3.03 -3.83 17.40
CA ILE A 39 4.06 -2.99 16.76
C ILE A 39 3.44 -2.16 15.63
N ALA A 40 2.58 -2.74 14.80
CA ALA A 40 1.89 -1.98 13.76
C ALA A 40 1.00 -0.88 14.34
N ALA A 41 0.27 -1.18 15.41
CA ALA A 41 -0.59 -0.22 16.10
C ALA A 41 0.21 0.93 16.75
N ASP A 42 1.40 0.68 17.27
CA ASP A 42 2.26 1.74 17.84
C ASP A 42 2.68 2.77 16.77
N PHE A 43 2.98 2.32 15.55
CA PHE A 43 3.40 3.21 14.46
C PHE A 43 2.25 3.84 13.69
N PHE A 44 1.14 3.11 13.51
CA PHE A 44 0.09 3.47 12.56
C PHE A 44 -1.31 3.54 13.17
N GLY A 45 -1.48 3.17 14.44
CA GLY A 45 -2.80 3.00 15.05
C GLY A 45 -3.69 2.10 14.19
N ASN A 46 -4.86 2.61 13.82
CA ASN A 46 -5.82 1.88 12.97
C ASN A 46 -5.55 2.03 11.46
N ALA A 47 -4.52 2.80 11.05
CA ALA A 47 -4.24 3.05 9.63
C ALA A 47 -3.56 1.86 8.92
N LEU A 48 -2.94 0.94 9.67
CA LEU A 48 -2.34 -0.27 9.12
C LEU A 48 -2.74 -1.50 9.94
N LEU A 49 -3.75 -2.22 9.44
CA LEU A 49 -4.23 -3.46 10.04
C LEU A 49 -3.79 -4.68 9.22
N ARG A 50 -3.58 -5.80 9.92
CA ARG A 50 -3.30 -7.09 9.31
C ARG A 50 -4.54 -7.57 8.55
N ALA A 51 -4.36 -7.98 7.30
CA ALA A 51 -5.45 -8.55 6.52
C ALA A 51 -5.80 -9.95 7.01
N ALA A 52 -7.04 -10.40 6.76
CA ALA A 52 -7.45 -11.76 7.09
C ALA A 52 -6.51 -12.77 6.42
N ASN A 53 -6.05 -13.77 7.18
CA ASN A 53 -5.11 -14.81 6.75
C ASN A 53 -3.74 -14.28 6.25
N GLN A 54 -3.35 -13.05 6.59
CA GLN A 54 -2.03 -12.52 6.24
C GLN A 54 -0.94 -13.12 7.14
N SER A 55 0.12 -13.66 6.51
CA SER A 55 1.29 -14.18 7.24
C SER A 55 2.09 -13.08 7.91
N ASP A 56 2.81 -13.42 8.99
CA ASP A 56 3.71 -12.49 9.69
C ASP A 56 4.78 -11.91 8.77
N GLU A 57 5.32 -12.71 7.85
CA GLU A 57 6.33 -12.24 6.89
C GLU A 57 5.77 -11.16 5.96
N SER A 58 4.59 -11.43 5.38
CA SER A 58 3.89 -10.47 4.50
C SER A 58 3.50 -9.20 5.26
N PHE A 59 2.99 -9.34 6.48
CA PHE A 59 2.58 -8.19 7.28
C PHE A 59 3.79 -7.35 7.73
N ARG A 60 4.87 -8.00 8.18
CA ARG A 60 6.13 -7.32 8.54
C ARG A 60 6.70 -6.54 7.36
N ALA A 61 6.69 -7.10 6.16
CA ALA A 61 7.12 -6.39 4.96
C ALA A 61 6.29 -5.12 4.72
N ARG A 62 4.95 -5.19 4.87
CA ARG A 62 4.08 -4.02 4.78
C ARG A 62 4.38 -2.97 5.86
N ILE A 63 4.63 -3.38 7.11
CA ILE A 63 4.98 -2.44 8.19
C ILE A 63 6.28 -1.72 7.83
N LEU A 64 7.33 -2.45 7.45
CA LEU A 64 8.63 -1.87 7.09
C LEU A 64 8.53 -0.91 5.89
N ILE A 65 7.77 -1.30 4.86
CA ILE A 65 7.52 -0.43 3.70
C ILE A 65 6.86 0.87 4.14
N ASN A 66 5.88 0.83 5.04
CA ASN A 66 5.15 2.03 5.48
C ASN A 66 5.94 2.91 6.43
N ILE A 67 6.86 2.35 7.23
CA ILE A 67 7.77 3.12 8.10
C ILE A 67 8.71 3.98 7.25
N PHE A 68 9.28 3.40 6.19
CA PHE A 68 10.26 4.07 5.33
C PHE A 68 9.64 4.64 4.05
N ARG A 69 8.31 4.72 3.98
CA ARG A 69 7.64 5.27 2.81
C ARG A 69 7.92 6.77 2.72
N GLU A 70 8.34 7.21 1.54
CA GLU A 70 8.47 8.62 1.22
C GLU A 70 7.10 9.30 1.24
N ARG A 71 6.99 10.43 1.96
CA ARG A 71 5.77 11.24 2.10
C ARG A 71 6.09 12.71 1.85
N ALA A 72 5.06 13.50 1.58
CA ALA A 72 5.13 14.92 1.30
C ALA A 72 6.03 15.29 0.11
N THR A 73 6.20 14.38 -0.84
CA THR A 73 6.95 14.63 -2.08
C THR A 73 6.17 14.10 -3.29
N ARG A 74 6.51 14.63 -4.47
CA ARG A 74 6.00 14.13 -5.74
C ARG A 74 6.31 12.64 -5.94
N ALA A 75 7.53 12.22 -5.61
CA ALA A 75 7.95 10.83 -5.77
C ALA A 75 7.17 9.89 -4.83
N GLY A 76 6.93 10.30 -3.58
CA GLY A 76 6.07 9.57 -2.65
C GLY A 76 4.64 9.41 -3.16
N LEU A 77 4.06 10.47 -3.72
CA LEU A 77 2.72 10.45 -4.34
C LEU A 77 2.63 9.52 -5.56
N ILE A 78 3.63 9.59 -6.44
CA ILE A 78 3.70 8.69 -7.60
C ILE A 78 3.81 7.23 -7.12
N ARG A 79 4.69 6.97 -6.14
CA ARG A 79 4.97 5.62 -5.67
C ARG A 79 3.79 4.99 -4.93
N ILE A 80 3.06 5.72 -4.08
CA ILE A 80 1.87 5.15 -3.42
C ILE A 80 0.78 4.78 -4.43
N LEU A 81 0.54 5.61 -5.44
CA LEU A 81 -0.46 5.34 -6.46
C LEU A 81 -0.04 4.19 -7.38
N GLN A 82 1.24 4.11 -7.72
CA GLN A 82 1.77 3.00 -8.50
C GLN A 82 1.76 1.67 -7.72
N ASP A 83 2.13 1.68 -6.44
CA ASP A 83 2.06 0.49 -5.58
C ASP A 83 0.61 0.02 -5.41
N LEU A 84 -0.33 0.95 -5.28
CA LEU A 84 -1.75 0.64 -5.09
C LEU A 84 -2.37 0.12 -6.39
N THR A 85 -2.15 0.79 -7.51
CA THR A 85 -2.91 0.57 -8.75
C THR A 85 -2.16 -0.22 -9.81
N GLY A 86 -0.86 -0.42 -9.64
CA GLY A 86 0.05 -0.94 -10.66
C GLY A 86 0.33 0.03 -11.81
N ARG A 87 -0.19 1.27 -11.75
CA ARG A 87 -0.09 2.26 -12.83
C ARG A 87 0.49 3.57 -12.32
N THR A 88 1.45 4.10 -13.07
CA THR A 88 2.07 5.39 -12.77
C THR A 88 1.06 6.51 -13.02
N PRO A 89 0.73 7.35 -12.01
CA PRO A 89 -0.15 8.49 -12.19
C PRO A 89 0.54 9.61 -12.98
N ILE A 90 -0.26 10.52 -13.55
CA ILE A 90 0.24 11.78 -14.12
C ILE A 90 0.10 12.86 -13.04
N VAL A 91 1.20 13.54 -12.71
CA VAL A 91 1.21 14.63 -11.72
C VAL A 91 1.68 15.91 -12.40
N VAL A 92 1.00 17.02 -12.13
CA VAL A 92 1.33 18.36 -12.63
C VAL A 92 1.35 19.34 -11.47
N GLU A 93 2.47 20.02 -11.31
CA GLU A 93 2.68 21.11 -10.35
C GLU A 93 2.75 22.45 -11.12
N PRO A 94 1.76 23.35 -10.98
CA PRO A 94 1.68 24.59 -11.78
C PRO A 94 2.87 25.54 -11.63
N THR A 95 3.65 25.42 -10.56
CA THR A 95 4.84 26.23 -10.30
C THR A 95 6.13 25.54 -10.74
N ARG A 96 6.05 24.34 -11.33
CA ARG A 96 7.21 23.54 -11.77
C ARG A 96 7.43 23.70 -13.27
N PRO A 97 8.52 24.36 -13.72
CA PRO A 97 8.81 24.55 -15.15
C PRO A 97 8.90 23.25 -15.96
N ALA A 98 9.30 22.15 -15.34
CA ALA A 98 9.36 20.84 -15.98
C ALA A 98 7.97 20.27 -16.33
N ASP A 99 6.90 20.74 -15.69
CA ASP A 99 5.52 20.31 -15.98
C ASP A 99 4.79 21.29 -16.89
N THR A 100 5.23 22.56 -16.94
CA THR A 100 4.48 23.66 -17.58
C THR A 100 5.21 24.34 -18.73
N GLY A 101 6.50 24.04 -18.90
CA GLY A 101 7.38 24.73 -19.84
C GLY A 101 7.90 26.06 -19.29
N SER A 102 9.00 26.55 -19.86
CA SER A 102 9.58 27.86 -19.55
C SER A 102 10.43 28.38 -20.69
N TYR A 103 10.42 29.69 -20.92
CA TYR A 103 11.38 30.33 -21.83
C TYR A 103 12.80 30.19 -21.29
N GLY A 104 13.72 29.69 -22.13
CA GLY A 104 15.13 29.49 -21.78
C GLY A 104 15.43 28.28 -20.86
N GLY A 105 14.45 27.41 -20.59
CA GLY A 105 14.62 26.19 -19.78
C GLY A 105 14.65 24.91 -20.62
N PRO A 106 14.62 23.71 -20.00
CA PRO A 106 14.69 22.43 -20.73
C PRO A 106 13.48 22.14 -21.65
N LEU A 107 12.34 22.81 -21.43
CA LEU A 107 11.12 22.67 -22.24
C LEU A 107 10.71 24.05 -22.78
N ILE A 108 11.40 24.51 -23.82
CA ILE A 108 11.19 25.83 -24.43
C ILE A 108 9.99 25.78 -25.37
N GLY A 109 8.83 26.27 -24.90
CA GLY A 109 7.68 26.55 -25.74
C GLY A 109 6.35 26.35 -25.03
N TYR A 110 5.36 27.16 -25.41
CA TYR A 110 3.98 26.97 -24.96
C TYR A 110 3.46 25.58 -25.40
N GLY A 111 2.91 24.82 -24.46
CA GLY A 111 2.34 23.49 -24.74
C GLY A 111 3.36 22.35 -24.91
N VAL A 112 4.68 22.62 -24.81
CA VAL A 112 5.72 21.58 -25.00
C VAL A 112 5.82 20.63 -23.81
N ALA A 113 5.54 21.11 -22.59
CA ALA A 113 5.54 20.29 -21.38
C ALA A 113 4.20 19.59 -21.07
N GLY A 114 3.14 19.94 -21.80
CA GLY A 114 1.81 19.30 -21.68
C GLY A 114 0.83 19.95 -20.68
N ALA A 115 1.23 20.96 -19.90
CA ALA A 115 0.32 21.74 -19.04
C ALA A 115 0.63 23.25 -19.04
N TYR A 116 -0.31 24.05 -18.55
CA TYR A 116 -0.12 25.49 -18.31
C TYR A 116 0.16 25.73 -16.82
N GLY A 117 1.20 26.51 -16.54
CA GLY A 117 1.61 26.87 -15.18
C GLY A 117 0.94 28.14 -14.67
N SER A 118 0.94 28.30 -13.35
CA SER A 118 0.46 29.51 -12.68
C SER A 118 1.17 29.72 -11.34
N MET A 119 1.81 30.87 -11.19
CA MET A 119 2.40 31.30 -9.91
C MET A 119 1.34 31.72 -8.88
N LEU A 120 0.07 31.89 -9.31
CA LEU A 120 -1.07 32.19 -8.43
C LEU A 120 -1.68 30.93 -7.80
N MET A 121 -1.11 29.74 -8.07
CA MET A 121 -1.56 28.47 -7.51
C MET A 121 -0.48 27.81 -6.64
N PRO A 122 0.03 28.50 -5.59
CA PRO A 122 0.98 27.91 -4.68
C PRO A 122 0.31 26.77 -3.88
N PHE A 123 1.10 25.77 -3.50
CA PHE A 123 0.63 24.63 -2.69
C PHE A 123 -0.47 23.80 -3.34
N GLN A 124 -0.53 23.78 -4.67
CA GLN A 124 -1.50 22.97 -5.43
C GLN A 124 -0.80 22.02 -6.39
N ALA A 125 -1.37 20.83 -6.56
CA ALA A 125 -0.98 19.86 -7.58
C ALA A 125 -2.22 19.22 -8.22
N PHE A 126 -2.09 18.82 -9.48
CA PHE A 126 -3.11 18.11 -10.23
C PHE A 126 -2.63 16.69 -10.50
N VAL A 127 -3.45 15.71 -10.16
CA VAL A 127 -3.13 14.29 -10.27
C VAL A 127 -4.20 13.60 -11.12
N THR A 128 -3.75 12.91 -12.17
CA THR A 128 -4.56 11.89 -12.84
C THR A 128 -4.13 10.53 -12.31
N ALA A 129 -4.97 9.95 -11.47
CA ALA A 129 -4.81 8.59 -10.96
C ALA A 129 -5.55 7.61 -11.86
N PHE A 130 -5.07 6.37 -11.91
CA PHE A 130 -5.65 5.33 -12.76
C PHE A 130 -6.19 4.18 -11.94
N ARG A 131 -7.32 3.61 -12.35
CA ARG A 131 -7.81 2.34 -11.80
C ARG A 131 -6.89 1.18 -12.25
N PRO A 132 -6.74 0.12 -11.43
CA PRO A 132 -5.98 -1.06 -11.83
C PRO A 132 -6.46 -1.65 -13.16
N THR A 133 -5.55 -2.18 -13.97
CA THR A 133 -5.87 -2.80 -15.27
C THR A 133 -6.63 -4.13 -15.17
N GLY A 134 -6.77 -4.70 -13.97
CA GLY A 134 -7.52 -5.93 -13.77
C GLY A 134 -7.96 -6.12 -12.32
N SER A 135 -9.26 -6.25 -12.12
CA SER A 135 -9.85 -6.84 -10.91
C SER A 135 -10.70 -8.05 -11.33
N GLY A 136 -10.06 -9.00 -12.02
CA GLY A 136 -10.72 -10.25 -12.42
C GLY A 136 -10.96 -11.13 -11.20
N ILE A 137 -11.98 -11.98 -11.26
CA ILE A 137 -12.14 -13.02 -10.25
C ILE A 137 -11.16 -14.14 -10.60
N PRO A 138 -10.24 -14.53 -9.68
CA PRO A 138 -9.28 -15.58 -9.95
C PRO A 138 -9.97 -16.84 -10.47
N LEU A 139 -9.39 -17.44 -11.50
CA LEU A 139 -9.84 -18.71 -12.09
C LEU A 139 -11.23 -18.69 -12.76
N ILE A 140 -11.93 -17.55 -12.85
CA ILE A 140 -13.17 -17.41 -13.62
C ILE A 140 -12.86 -16.73 -14.95
N ALA A 141 -13.37 -17.30 -16.04
CA ALA A 141 -13.16 -16.75 -17.37
C ALA A 141 -14.05 -15.52 -17.62
N GLY A 142 -13.55 -14.59 -18.44
CA GLY A 142 -14.33 -13.43 -18.90
C GLY A 142 -15.54 -13.84 -19.76
N TYR A 143 -16.48 -12.93 -19.91
CA TYR A 143 -17.67 -13.14 -20.74
C TYR A 143 -17.27 -13.46 -22.19
N GLY A 144 -17.92 -14.46 -22.78
CA GLY A 144 -17.65 -14.90 -24.17
C GLY A 144 -16.50 -15.92 -24.32
N VAL A 145 -15.85 -16.36 -23.24
CA VAL A 145 -14.83 -17.41 -23.28
C VAL A 145 -15.45 -18.77 -22.89
N SER A 146 -15.47 -19.74 -23.81
CA SER A 146 -15.98 -21.09 -23.53
C SER A 146 -15.04 -21.84 -22.59
N THR A 147 -15.40 -21.93 -21.31
CA THR A 147 -14.60 -22.61 -20.27
C THR A 147 -15.38 -23.63 -19.45
N GLY A 148 -16.63 -23.93 -19.85
CA GLY A 148 -17.41 -25.06 -19.34
C GLY A 148 -17.36 -26.21 -20.34
N GLY A 149 -17.05 -27.42 -19.87
CA GLY A 149 -16.98 -28.62 -20.69
C GLY A 149 -17.22 -29.89 -19.86
N TYR A 150 -17.73 -30.94 -20.51
CA TYR A 150 -17.96 -32.23 -19.84
C TYR A 150 -16.62 -32.85 -19.42
N SER A 151 -16.53 -33.36 -18.20
CA SER A 151 -15.32 -33.93 -17.60
C SER A 151 -14.12 -32.96 -17.45
N GLN A 152 -14.35 -31.64 -17.49
CA GLN A 152 -13.33 -30.63 -17.18
C GLN A 152 -13.74 -29.75 -15.99
N PRO A 153 -12.81 -29.34 -15.10
CA PRO A 153 -13.11 -28.36 -14.06
C PRO A 153 -13.61 -27.04 -14.69
N SER A 154 -14.86 -26.66 -14.38
CA SER A 154 -15.48 -25.46 -14.95
C SER A 154 -14.84 -24.18 -14.40
N ARG A 155 -14.56 -23.24 -15.31
CA ARG A 155 -14.24 -21.83 -14.99
C ARG A 155 -15.35 -20.87 -15.41
N ALA A 156 -16.50 -21.41 -15.79
CA ALA A 156 -17.71 -20.66 -16.11
C ALA A 156 -18.59 -20.58 -14.86
N SER A 157 -18.63 -19.39 -14.25
CA SER A 157 -19.51 -19.09 -13.11
C SER A 157 -20.07 -17.68 -13.25
N TYR A 158 -21.28 -17.48 -12.74
CA TYR A 158 -21.80 -16.14 -12.52
C TYR A 158 -20.91 -15.45 -11.48
N ALA A 159 -20.37 -14.31 -11.88
CA ALA A 159 -19.51 -13.45 -11.08
C ALA A 159 -20.37 -12.43 -10.31
N SER A 160 -20.10 -12.25 -9.03
CA SER A 160 -20.60 -11.09 -8.27
C SER A 160 -19.44 -10.17 -7.89
N LEU A 161 -19.73 -8.88 -7.68
CA LEU A 161 -18.72 -7.91 -7.23
C LEU A 161 -18.03 -8.34 -5.92
N SER A 162 -18.75 -9.08 -5.07
CA SER A 162 -18.23 -9.65 -3.81
C SER A 162 -17.19 -10.76 -4.00
N MET A 163 -17.08 -11.34 -5.20
CA MET A 163 -16.06 -12.34 -5.53
C MET A 163 -14.72 -11.71 -5.95
N ILE A 164 -14.70 -10.40 -6.19
CA ILE A 164 -13.47 -9.65 -6.42
C ILE A 164 -12.87 -9.32 -5.06
N GLN A 165 -11.91 -10.10 -4.61
CA GLN A 165 -11.18 -9.81 -3.38
C GLN A 165 -10.09 -8.76 -3.64
N GLY A 166 -10.03 -7.73 -2.79
CA GLY A 166 -8.94 -6.73 -2.82
C GLY A 166 -9.00 -5.75 -3.98
N SER A 167 -10.19 -5.46 -4.54
CA SER A 167 -10.32 -4.39 -5.54
C SER A 167 -9.96 -3.04 -4.94
N VAL A 168 -9.02 -2.34 -5.56
CA VAL A 168 -8.75 -0.94 -5.25
C VAL A 168 -9.96 -0.11 -5.67
N THR A 169 -10.58 0.53 -4.69
CA THR A 169 -11.69 1.45 -4.90
C THR A 169 -11.19 2.87 -5.16
N ASP A 170 -12.05 3.72 -5.71
CA ASP A 170 -11.76 5.15 -5.87
C ASP A 170 -11.49 5.81 -4.50
N ALA A 171 -12.16 5.35 -3.44
CA ALA A 171 -11.91 5.79 -2.07
C ALA A 171 -10.50 5.44 -1.59
N ASP A 172 -9.99 4.26 -1.94
CA ASP A 172 -8.61 3.86 -1.62
C ASP A 172 -7.58 4.75 -2.32
N ILE A 173 -7.87 5.19 -3.55
CA ILE A 173 -7.03 6.13 -4.30
C ILE A 173 -6.98 7.50 -3.58
N TYR A 174 -8.14 8.03 -3.18
CA TYR A 174 -8.18 9.29 -2.42
C TYR A 174 -7.47 9.18 -1.08
N ALA A 175 -7.69 8.09 -0.33
CA ALA A 175 -7.03 7.85 0.94
C ALA A 175 -5.51 7.70 0.79
N ALA A 176 -5.05 7.05 -0.28
CA ALA A 176 -3.63 6.93 -0.60
C ALA A 176 -2.99 8.31 -0.85
N ILE A 177 -3.63 9.17 -1.65
CA ILE A 177 -3.17 10.54 -1.88
C ILE A 177 -3.10 11.31 -0.56
N ASP A 178 -4.16 11.26 0.24
CA ASP A 178 -4.24 11.99 1.51
C ASP A 178 -3.16 11.54 2.51
N SER A 179 -2.85 10.24 2.51
CA SER A 179 -1.82 9.68 3.40
C SER A 179 -0.41 10.22 3.14
N VAL A 180 -0.11 10.65 1.91
CA VAL A 180 1.25 11.09 1.52
C VAL A 180 1.34 12.54 1.09
N LYS A 181 0.22 13.26 0.93
CA LYS A 181 0.27 14.66 0.52
C LYS A 181 0.94 15.53 1.59
N PRO A 182 1.66 16.60 1.23
CA PRO A 182 2.12 17.56 2.22
C PRO A 182 0.93 18.23 2.92
N VAL A 183 1.09 18.50 4.21
CA VAL A 183 0.08 19.25 4.98
C VAL A 183 -0.11 20.65 4.39
N ALA A 184 -1.33 21.20 4.48
CA ALA A 184 -1.69 22.52 3.95
C ALA A 184 -1.51 22.67 2.42
N THR A 185 -1.57 21.57 1.68
CA THR A 185 -1.62 21.58 0.20
C THR A 185 -2.95 21.04 -0.32
N ILE A 186 -3.30 21.45 -1.53
CA ILE A 186 -4.48 20.95 -2.25
C ILE A 186 -3.99 20.06 -3.38
N VAL A 187 -4.42 18.79 -3.38
CA VAL A 187 -4.18 17.86 -4.47
C VAL A 187 -5.50 17.57 -5.17
N TRP A 188 -5.68 18.14 -6.36
CA TRP A 188 -6.84 17.89 -7.20
C TRP A 188 -6.66 16.56 -7.92
N ALA A 189 -7.59 15.62 -7.72
CA ALA A 189 -7.47 14.28 -8.29
C ALA A 189 -8.60 13.97 -9.28
N ARG A 190 -8.21 13.53 -10.48
CA ARG A 190 -9.07 12.93 -11.50
C ARG A 190 -8.76 11.44 -11.56
N ILE A 191 -9.78 10.59 -11.48
CA ILE A 191 -9.63 9.14 -11.62
C ILE A 191 -10.03 8.72 -13.03
N SER A 192 -9.14 8.01 -13.73
CA SER A 192 -9.36 7.46 -15.07
C SER A 192 -9.25 5.94 -15.07
N SER A 193 -9.82 5.31 -16.10
CA SER A 193 -9.52 3.93 -16.49
C SER A 193 -8.43 3.91 -17.56
#